data_AF-A0A6P0PC78-F1
#
_entry.id   AF-A0A6P0PC78-F1
#
_cell.length_a   1.000
_cell.length_b   1.000
_cell.length_c   1.000
_cell.angle_alpha   90.00
_cell.angle_beta   90.00
_cell.angle_gamma   90.00
#
_symmetry.space_group_name_H-M   'P 1'
#
loop_
_entity.id
_entity.type
_entity.pdbx_description
1 polymer ?
#
loop_
_entity_poly.entity_id
_entity_poly.type
_entity_poly.pdbx_seq_one_letter_code
_entity_poly.pdbx_strand_id
1 'polypeptide(L)'
;MDELNSLIEQSQITLTPPDFPPPPPIEVSPDVITPVENFPENNDIVLISNPGLNFGSQIPSNNNVNIEYSDLLGGSNFEDGRGITTDEEGNIYITGSTNSIDFTVTANAVQNSFAGGNEFGFGDAFVAKYSPDGTLIYSTYIGGSGDDFGTDIEVDESGDIYVTGNTNSVDFPTVNALQNTYGGGEFLGDAFVIKLSNDGTNIEYSTYLGGQDNDFSSGIAVDDNGNVYITGDTGALLRFPIVPLTGIGDFPTTENALQNTLINEFNRDGFVSKISTDGSQLIYSTLFGGNDTEVSNDITIDSSGNTYITGDTRSVDFPTENAVQNSLGGDRDIFITQLNSDGSDLIFSTYYGAVDGDTGNSIAVDEVGNIYVGGSSGSQIIGGDAVVPPVGEFPTVNALQDNFAGGESDGILMKINSDRSVGYATYLGGANFESIEGLDIDGVGNTYIIGNDNFADAFVRKISNDGGTVEYSISFETNNNLGIFGNDIAVDEVGNAYIVGSSNSTAFPEFIPGGSSTANDIFVAKLNSSSQPPNIPFPNIPSSFNENLYLLENSGVADAVTNGLFNNGFEHWLEFGFLEGRSPQFAFDEEFYLATYPVIADAVANGLFINGLEHYIRFGQTEGRQAVA
;
A
#
# COMPACT_ATOMS: atom_id res chain seq x y z
N MET A 1 43.18 10.99 -35.04
CA MET A 1 43.42 11.52 -33.69
C MET A 1 43.82 13.00 -33.67
N ASP A 2 44.14 13.63 -34.81
CA ASP A 2 44.40 15.09 -34.87
C ASP A 2 43.26 15.94 -35.49
N GLU A 3 42.12 15.33 -35.88
CA GLU A 3 40.93 16.08 -36.33
C GLU A 3 39.82 16.20 -35.26
N LEU A 4 39.95 15.51 -34.11
CA LEU A 4 38.98 15.63 -33.00
C LEU A 4 39.35 16.76 -32.02
N ASN A 5 40.64 17.13 -31.94
CA ASN A 5 41.10 18.21 -31.06
C ASN A 5 40.88 19.62 -31.65
N SER A 6 40.54 19.74 -32.94
CA SER A 6 40.26 21.03 -33.59
C SER A 6 38.81 21.51 -33.39
N LEU A 7 37.91 20.66 -32.89
CA LEU A 7 36.49 20.99 -32.68
C LEU A 7 36.16 21.35 -31.23
N ILE A 8 37.09 21.14 -30.28
CA ILE A 8 36.90 21.46 -28.85
C ILE A 8 37.39 22.88 -28.51
N GLU A 9 38.19 23.53 -29.37
CA GLU A 9 38.70 24.90 -29.14
C GLU A 9 37.76 26.04 -29.60
N GLN A 10 36.59 25.74 -30.20
CA GLN A 10 35.70 26.79 -30.75
C GLN A 10 34.37 27.02 -30.00
N SER A 11 34.13 26.43 -28.81
CA SER A 11 32.86 26.62 -28.07
C SER A 11 33.00 27.12 -26.62
N GLN A 12 34.10 27.81 -26.28
CA GLN A 12 34.23 28.51 -25.00
C GLN A 12 33.44 29.84 -25.03
N ILE A 13 32.11 29.74 -24.84
CA ILE A 13 31.27 30.90 -24.52
C ILE A 13 31.28 31.04 -22.99
N THR A 14 32.06 31.99 -22.48
CA THR A 14 31.99 32.44 -21.08
C THR A 14 30.72 33.26 -20.86
N LEU A 15 29.73 32.69 -20.19
CA LEU A 15 28.57 33.43 -19.67
C LEU A 15 28.95 34.03 -18.31
N THR A 16 29.10 35.36 -18.24
CA THR A 16 29.15 36.09 -16.98
C THR A 16 27.73 36.29 -16.46
N PRO A 17 27.41 35.95 -15.19
CA PRO A 17 26.09 36.19 -14.63
C PRO A 17 25.81 37.70 -14.51
N PRO A 18 24.54 38.15 -14.65
CA PRO A 18 24.18 39.56 -14.49
C PRO A 18 24.29 39.99 -13.02
N ASP A 19 24.86 41.17 -12.82
CA ASP A 19 25.05 41.84 -11.53
C ASP A 19 23.69 42.37 -11.02
N PHE A 20 23.13 41.77 -9.97
CA PHE A 20 21.93 42.28 -9.29
C PHE A 20 22.33 43.06 -8.03
N PRO A 21 21.83 44.29 -7.81
CA PRO A 21 22.11 45.02 -6.58
C PRO A 21 21.39 44.37 -5.38
N PRO A 22 21.99 44.40 -4.17
CA PRO A 22 21.39 43.80 -2.98
C PRO A 22 20.10 44.54 -2.54
N PRO A 23 19.09 43.82 -2.03
CA PRO A 23 17.86 44.44 -1.52
C PRO A 23 18.11 45.22 -0.21
N PRO A 24 17.29 46.23 0.10
CA PRO A 24 17.45 47.05 1.31
C PRO A 24 17.07 46.27 2.58
N PRO A 25 17.64 46.62 3.76
CA PRO A 25 17.34 45.94 5.01
C PRO A 25 15.91 46.23 5.49
N ILE A 26 15.21 45.19 5.96
CA ILE A 26 13.91 45.28 6.63
C ILE A 26 14.15 45.39 8.14
N GLU A 27 13.69 46.48 8.76
CA GLU A 27 13.66 46.66 10.21
C GLU A 27 12.51 45.83 10.83
N VAL A 28 12.82 44.99 11.82
CA VAL A 28 11.84 44.24 12.61
C VAL A 28 11.57 44.99 13.91
N SER A 29 10.30 45.32 14.18
CA SER A 29 9.84 45.82 15.48
C SER A 29 9.41 44.64 16.36
N PRO A 30 9.85 44.55 17.63
CA PRO A 30 9.38 43.51 18.54
C PRO A 30 8.17 44.01 19.32
N ASP A 31 7.06 43.28 19.34
CA ASP A 31 6.10 43.43 20.43
C ASP A 31 5.52 42.08 20.88
N VAL A 32 5.67 41.91 22.19
CA VAL A 32 5.34 40.83 23.12
C VAL A 32 3.83 40.65 23.29
N ILE A 33 3.32 39.41 23.38
CA ILE A 33 2.17 39.07 24.24
C ILE A 33 2.36 37.68 24.91
N THR A 34 2.08 37.65 26.22
CA THR A 34 2.20 36.59 27.24
C THR A 34 1.03 35.56 27.27
N PRO A 35 1.18 34.40 27.95
CA PRO A 35 0.22 33.28 27.89
C PRO A 35 -0.90 33.38 28.93
N VAL A 36 -2.04 32.73 28.66
CA VAL A 36 -3.14 32.50 29.62
C VAL A 36 -3.52 31.01 29.61
N GLU A 37 -3.35 30.37 30.76
CA GLU A 37 -3.80 29.00 31.09
C GLU A 37 -5.31 28.94 31.42
N ASN A 38 -6.01 27.86 31.04
CA ASN A 38 -6.63 26.84 31.93
C ASN A 38 -7.87 26.11 31.36
N PHE A 39 -7.98 24.84 31.80
CA PHE A 39 -9.12 23.89 31.93
C PHE A 39 -9.23 22.73 30.91
N PRO A 40 -9.73 21.54 31.31
CA PRO A 40 -9.34 20.69 32.45
C PRO A 40 -8.98 19.25 32.00
N GLU A 41 -8.19 18.56 32.83
CA GLU A 41 -7.82 17.14 32.69
C GLU A 41 -9.03 16.20 32.68
N ASN A 42 -9.04 15.24 31.77
CA ASN A 42 -9.62 13.90 31.92
C ASN A 42 -8.83 12.91 31.05
N ASN A 43 -7.83 12.27 31.65
CA ASN A 43 -7.51 10.82 31.63
C ASN A 43 -8.32 9.93 30.64
N ASP A 44 -7.77 9.03 29.83
CA ASP A 44 -6.45 8.37 29.78
C ASP A 44 -6.26 7.76 28.38
N ILE A 45 -5.12 7.99 27.72
CA ILE A 45 -4.48 7.05 26.78
C ILE A 45 -3.01 7.05 27.14
N VAL A 46 -2.46 5.89 27.48
CA VAL A 46 -1.04 5.72 27.75
C VAL A 46 -0.33 5.71 26.40
N LEU A 47 0.10 6.89 25.95
CA LEU A 47 1.11 7.04 24.92
C LEU A 47 2.44 6.59 25.55
N ILE A 48 3.02 5.48 25.09
CA ILE A 48 4.40 5.15 25.44
C ILE A 48 5.27 6.08 24.59
N SER A 49 5.62 7.23 25.16
CA SER A 49 6.49 8.20 24.52
C SER A 49 7.95 7.75 24.60
N ASN A 50 8.59 7.62 23.44
CA ASN A 50 10.02 7.81 23.31
C ASN A 50 10.33 9.27 23.74
N PRO A 51 11.30 9.58 24.61
CA PRO A 51 11.41 10.90 25.26
C PRO A 51 11.81 12.08 24.33
N GLY A 52 11.83 11.88 23.01
CA GLY A 52 12.23 12.89 22.01
C GLY A 52 11.08 13.66 21.34
N LEU A 53 9.85 13.12 21.32
CA LEU A 53 8.75 13.70 20.53
C LEU A 53 7.45 13.72 21.35
N ASN A 54 6.95 14.93 21.63
CA ASN A 54 5.72 15.15 22.39
C ASN A 54 4.52 15.13 21.40
N PHE A 55 3.81 14.01 21.32
CA PHE A 55 2.52 13.94 20.63
C PHE A 55 1.42 14.47 21.55
N GLY A 56 0.97 15.70 21.31
CA GLY A 56 -0.24 16.21 21.94
C GLY A 56 -1.47 15.54 21.32
N SER A 57 -2.12 14.62 22.04
CA SER A 57 -3.55 14.26 22.00
C SER A 57 -4.39 14.51 20.72
N GLN A 58 -3.93 14.20 19.52
CA GLN A 58 -4.65 14.54 18.28
C GLN A 58 -4.52 13.45 17.20
N ILE A 59 -4.93 12.21 17.52
CA ILE A 59 -5.51 11.31 16.52
C ILE A 59 -7.04 11.53 16.61
N PRO A 60 -7.75 11.83 15.50
CA PRO A 60 -9.19 12.05 15.53
C PRO A 60 -9.95 10.83 16.10
N SER A 61 -10.73 11.06 17.16
CA SER A 61 -11.47 10.04 17.90
C SER A 61 -12.91 9.88 17.37
N ASN A 62 -13.08 9.45 16.12
CA ASN A 62 -14.41 9.29 15.54
C ASN A 62 -14.46 8.17 14.50
N ASN A 63 -14.51 6.92 14.97
CA ASN A 63 -15.60 5.95 14.75
C ASN A 63 -15.14 4.54 15.20
N ASN A 64 -15.94 3.91 16.07
CA ASN A 64 -15.79 2.60 16.76
C ASN A 64 -15.13 1.44 15.98
N VAL A 65 -13.85 1.55 15.68
CA VAL A 65 -12.86 0.47 15.79
C VAL A 65 -11.78 1.11 16.65
N ASN A 66 -11.46 0.49 17.78
CA ASN A 66 -10.45 1.06 18.66
C ASN A 66 -9.09 0.61 18.13
N ILE A 67 -8.26 1.56 17.71
CA ILE A 67 -6.80 1.35 17.65
C ILE A 67 -6.41 0.91 19.07
N GLU A 68 -6.08 -0.37 19.22
CA GLU A 68 -5.72 -0.95 20.51
C GLU A 68 -4.34 -0.42 20.93
N TYR A 69 -3.42 -0.36 19.98
CA TYR A 69 -2.16 0.34 20.10
C TYR A 69 -1.64 0.76 18.72
N SER A 70 -0.72 1.73 18.73
CA SER A 70 0.11 2.09 17.58
C SER A 70 1.52 2.46 18.05
N ASP A 71 2.52 2.29 17.19
CA ASP A 71 3.90 2.66 17.44
C ASP A 71 4.51 3.34 16.20
N LEU A 72 5.56 4.14 16.41
CA LEU A 72 6.42 4.68 15.38
C LEU A 72 7.85 4.16 15.63
N LEU A 73 8.24 3.15 14.88
CA LEU A 73 9.54 2.51 15.00
C LEU A 73 10.51 3.18 14.03
N GLY A 74 11.58 3.76 14.55
CA GLY A 74 12.56 4.42 13.71
C GLY A 74 13.80 4.89 14.44
N GLY A 75 14.61 5.65 13.73
CA GLY A 75 15.85 6.26 14.21
C GLY A 75 16.00 7.70 13.73
N SER A 76 17.23 8.10 13.44
CA SER A 76 17.55 9.47 13.00
C SER A 76 17.38 9.71 11.50
N ASN A 77 17.25 8.66 10.69
CA ASN A 77 17.16 8.65 9.23
C ASN A 77 15.91 7.89 8.77
N PHE A 78 15.76 7.71 7.45
CA PHE A 78 14.56 7.10 6.85
C PHE A 78 14.39 5.62 7.19
N GLU A 79 13.15 5.28 7.50
CA GLU A 79 12.62 3.93 7.61
C GLU A 79 11.41 3.73 6.68
N ASP A 80 11.23 2.49 6.25
CA ASP A 80 10.09 2.06 5.45
C ASP A 80 9.61 0.68 5.92
N GLY A 81 8.38 0.55 6.39
CA GLY A 81 7.82 -0.73 6.88
C GLY A 81 6.97 -1.39 5.81
N ARG A 82 7.33 -2.59 5.34
CA ARG A 82 6.78 -3.17 4.10
C ARG A 82 5.89 -4.39 4.29
N GLY A 83 6.36 -5.37 5.05
CA GLY A 83 5.63 -6.62 5.27
C GLY A 83 5.26 -6.80 6.74
N ILE A 84 4.12 -7.42 7.00
CA ILE A 84 3.64 -7.76 8.34
C ILE A 84 2.98 -9.15 8.38
N THR A 85 3.25 -9.90 9.44
CA THR A 85 2.55 -11.16 9.71
C THR A 85 2.31 -11.34 11.22
N THR A 86 1.53 -12.36 11.59
CA THR A 86 1.27 -12.72 12.99
C THR A 86 1.39 -14.22 13.27
N ASP A 87 1.73 -14.57 14.51
CA ASP A 87 1.64 -15.97 14.97
C ASP A 87 0.32 -16.25 15.70
N GLU A 88 0.06 -17.53 16.02
CA GLU A 88 -1.14 -17.96 16.75
C GLU A 88 -1.28 -17.33 18.15
N GLU A 89 -0.18 -16.84 18.75
CA GLU A 89 -0.22 -16.11 20.01
C GLU A 89 -0.55 -14.62 19.84
N GLY A 90 -0.64 -14.13 18.60
CA GLY A 90 -0.89 -12.74 18.24
C GLY A 90 0.34 -11.84 18.36
N ASN A 91 1.55 -12.41 18.41
CA ASN A 91 2.76 -11.61 18.23
C ASN A 91 2.83 -11.17 16.78
N ILE A 92 3.43 -10.00 16.56
CA ILE A 92 3.43 -9.34 15.27
C ILE A 92 4.87 -9.21 14.81
N TYR A 93 5.12 -9.53 13.56
CA TYR A 93 6.43 -9.52 12.96
C TYR A 93 6.38 -8.58 11.77
N ILE A 94 7.35 -7.68 11.69
CA ILE A 94 7.43 -6.70 10.61
C ILE A 94 8.83 -6.69 9.99
N THR A 95 8.88 -6.40 8.71
CA THR A 95 10.12 -6.15 7.97
C THR A 95 10.01 -4.89 7.11
N GLY A 96 11.12 -4.50 6.50
CA GLY A 96 11.23 -3.33 5.67
C GLY A 96 12.68 -2.89 5.57
N SER A 97 12.92 -1.58 5.56
CA SER A 97 14.26 -1.01 5.40
C SER A 97 14.52 0.14 6.37
N THR A 98 15.78 0.34 6.74
CA THR A 98 16.23 1.45 7.59
C THR A 98 17.62 1.93 7.20
N ASN A 99 17.81 3.25 7.12
CA ASN A 99 19.11 3.89 6.93
C ASN A 99 19.63 4.50 8.25
N SER A 100 18.94 4.25 9.36
CA SER A 100 19.29 4.78 10.66
C SER A 100 20.43 3.99 11.27
N ILE A 101 21.48 4.70 11.67
CA ILE A 101 22.58 4.12 12.47
C ILE A 101 22.20 3.86 13.93
N ASP A 102 21.06 4.41 14.36
CA ASP A 102 20.51 4.39 15.71
C ASP A 102 19.09 3.81 15.76
N PHE A 103 18.74 2.96 14.79
CA PHE A 103 17.52 2.17 14.83
C PHE A 103 17.46 1.34 16.12
N THR A 104 16.27 1.19 16.68
CA THR A 104 16.09 0.49 17.95
C THR A 104 16.34 -1.00 17.77
N VAL A 105 17.48 -1.51 18.27
CA VAL A 105 17.83 -2.94 18.27
C VAL A 105 17.83 -3.53 19.69
N THR A 106 17.57 -4.83 19.78
CA THR A 106 17.61 -5.55 21.06
C THR A 106 18.99 -6.11 21.38
N ALA A 107 19.24 -6.40 22.67
CA ALA A 107 20.57 -6.77 23.15
C ALA A 107 21.16 -8.04 22.50
N ASN A 108 20.31 -8.93 21.97
CA ASN A 108 20.71 -10.18 21.34
C ASN A 108 20.40 -10.21 19.82
N ALA A 109 20.24 -9.03 19.21
CA ALA A 109 20.06 -8.91 17.77
C ALA A 109 21.18 -9.64 17.00
N VAL A 110 20.83 -10.38 15.94
CA VAL A 110 21.80 -11.04 15.05
C VAL A 110 22.77 -10.03 14.43
N GLN A 111 22.27 -8.83 14.13
CA GLN A 111 23.06 -7.69 13.71
C GLN A 111 22.61 -6.45 14.48
N ASN A 112 23.53 -5.88 15.25
CA ASN A 112 23.25 -4.78 16.19
C ASN A 112 23.75 -3.41 15.70
N SER A 113 24.15 -3.33 14.43
CA SER A 113 24.60 -2.10 13.80
C SER A 113 24.29 -2.14 12.31
N PHE A 114 23.83 -1.00 11.80
CA PHE A 114 23.75 -0.70 10.37
C PHE A 114 25.06 -1.05 9.65
N ALA A 115 25.00 -1.90 8.63
CA ALA A 115 26.16 -2.41 7.92
C ALA A 115 26.51 -1.56 6.68
N GLY A 116 25.52 -0.98 6.00
CA GLY A 116 25.79 -0.21 4.79
C GLY A 116 24.56 0.24 4.03
N GLY A 117 24.80 0.79 2.85
CA GLY A 117 23.77 1.40 2.02
C GLY A 117 24.02 2.88 1.77
N ASN A 118 23.32 3.41 0.77
CA ASN A 118 23.43 4.84 0.43
C ASN A 118 22.59 5.67 1.42
N GLU A 119 23.05 6.86 1.79
CA GLU A 119 22.30 7.82 2.63
C GLU A 119 20.92 8.18 2.03
N PHE A 120 20.76 8.00 0.71
CA PHE A 120 19.50 8.17 -0.03
C PHE A 120 18.95 6.85 -0.62
N GLY A 121 19.53 5.71 -0.27
CA GLY A 121 19.11 4.36 -0.70
C GLY A 121 18.12 3.73 0.28
N PHE A 122 17.94 2.42 0.21
CA PHE A 122 17.04 1.69 1.10
C PHE A 122 17.70 1.28 2.44
N GLY A 123 19.03 1.33 2.55
CA GLY A 123 19.73 1.01 3.80
C GLY A 123 19.79 -0.50 4.04
N ASP A 124 19.66 -0.93 5.30
CA ASP A 124 19.65 -2.34 5.70
C ASP A 124 18.20 -2.81 5.90
N ALA A 125 17.95 -4.10 5.68
CA ALA A 125 16.68 -4.70 6.05
C ALA A 125 16.60 -4.75 7.58
N PHE A 126 15.38 -4.80 8.12
CA PHE A 126 15.19 -5.03 9.55
C PHE A 126 14.14 -6.11 9.78
N VAL A 127 14.17 -6.68 10.98
CA VAL A 127 13.07 -7.48 11.53
C VAL A 127 12.77 -6.96 12.91
N ALA A 128 11.50 -6.69 13.19
CA ALA A 128 11.03 -6.38 14.53
C ALA A 128 9.84 -7.27 14.91
N LYS A 129 9.80 -7.67 16.18
CA LYS A 129 8.73 -8.47 16.77
C LYS A 129 8.08 -7.70 17.90
N TYR A 130 6.77 -7.56 17.86
CA TYR A 130 5.94 -6.99 18.90
C TYR A 130 5.13 -8.09 19.59
N SER A 131 4.94 -7.96 20.90
CA SER A 131 3.95 -8.75 21.61
C SER A 131 2.53 -8.30 21.26
N PRO A 132 1.48 -9.10 21.56
CA PRO A 132 0.09 -8.76 21.22
C PRO A 132 -0.42 -7.46 21.86
N ASP A 133 0.27 -6.95 22.89
CA ASP A 133 -0.05 -5.69 23.58
C ASP A 133 0.71 -4.47 23.04
N GLY A 134 1.53 -4.65 22.00
CA GLY A 134 2.31 -3.57 21.38
C GLY A 134 3.68 -3.32 22.00
N THR A 135 4.15 -4.16 22.93
CA THR A 135 5.53 -4.07 23.43
C THR A 135 6.52 -4.65 22.41
N LEU A 136 7.53 -3.88 21.98
CA LEU A 136 8.65 -4.38 21.17
C LEU A 136 9.46 -5.44 21.94
N ILE A 137 9.47 -6.68 21.44
CA ILE A 137 10.20 -7.83 22.01
C ILE A 137 11.59 -7.94 21.42
N TYR A 138 11.68 -7.87 20.09
CA TYR A 138 12.88 -8.14 19.31
C TYR A 138 13.00 -7.14 18.17
N SER A 139 14.23 -6.77 17.84
CA SER A 139 14.57 -5.96 16.68
C SER A 139 16.03 -6.14 16.31
N THR A 140 16.31 -6.27 15.02
CA THR A 140 17.65 -6.43 14.42
C THR A 140 17.73 -5.74 13.06
N TYR A 141 18.96 -5.40 12.65
CA TYR A 141 19.27 -5.20 11.23
C TYR A 141 19.52 -6.55 10.54
N ILE A 142 19.50 -6.54 9.20
CA ILE A 142 19.93 -7.61 8.30
C ILE A 142 20.48 -6.95 7.03
N GLY A 143 21.79 -6.95 6.85
CA GLY A 143 22.41 -6.34 5.67
C GLY A 143 23.93 -6.50 5.60
N GLY A 144 24.48 -6.10 4.47
CA GLY A 144 25.89 -6.00 4.14
C GLY A 144 26.29 -4.55 3.87
N SER A 145 27.26 -4.35 2.98
CA SER A 145 27.83 -3.03 2.72
C SER A 145 27.03 -2.15 1.73
N GLY A 146 26.11 -2.76 0.98
CA GLY A 146 25.21 -2.15 0.01
C GLY A 146 23.82 -1.87 0.58
N ASP A 147 22.83 -1.68 -0.31
CA ASP A 147 21.42 -1.58 0.06
C ASP A 147 20.81 -3.00 0.13
N ASP A 148 20.13 -3.26 1.24
CA ASP A 148 19.44 -4.49 1.59
C ASP A 148 18.07 -4.10 2.14
N PHE A 149 16.97 -4.62 1.62
CA PHE A 149 15.65 -4.29 2.15
C PHE A 149 14.72 -5.49 2.12
N GLY A 150 13.99 -5.68 3.22
CA GLY A 150 12.93 -6.68 3.30
C GLY A 150 11.72 -6.20 2.52
N THR A 151 11.10 -7.09 1.74
CA THR A 151 9.83 -6.80 1.05
C THR A 151 8.66 -7.46 1.74
N ASP A 152 8.87 -8.64 2.32
CA ASP A 152 7.81 -9.41 2.94
C ASP A 152 8.36 -10.38 4.01
N ILE A 153 7.51 -10.77 4.96
CA ILE A 153 7.85 -11.55 6.16
C ILE A 153 6.75 -12.55 6.51
N GLU A 154 7.15 -13.78 6.82
CA GLU A 154 6.24 -14.83 7.28
C GLU A 154 6.82 -15.62 8.46
N VAL A 155 5.96 -16.31 9.22
CA VAL A 155 6.37 -17.15 10.36
C VAL A 155 5.79 -18.56 10.24
N ASP A 156 6.55 -19.57 10.69
CA ASP A 156 6.04 -20.94 10.78
C ASP A 156 5.37 -21.25 12.13
N GLU A 157 4.78 -22.44 12.28
CA GLU A 157 4.15 -22.90 13.53
C GLU A 157 5.10 -22.93 14.75
N SER A 158 6.43 -22.95 14.52
CA SER A 158 7.42 -22.86 15.60
C SER A 158 7.77 -21.42 15.96
N GLY A 159 7.23 -20.46 15.21
CA GLY A 159 7.49 -19.03 15.27
C GLY A 159 8.83 -18.63 14.67
N ASP A 160 9.51 -19.51 13.92
CA ASP A 160 10.71 -19.11 13.18
C ASP A 160 10.32 -18.14 12.06
N ILE A 161 11.20 -17.18 11.81
CA ILE A 161 10.88 -15.99 11.01
C ILE A 161 11.55 -16.10 9.66
N TYR A 162 10.80 -15.94 8.59
CA TYR A 162 11.26 -15.98 7.21
C TYR A 162 11.08 -14.60 6.60
N VAL A 163 12.14 -14.04 6.02
CA VAL A 163 12.09 -12.75 5.33
C VAL A 163 12.65 -12.93 3.94
N THR A 164 11.97 -12.31 2.98
CA THR A 164 12.49 -12.12 1.63
C THR A 164 12.74 -10.65 1.36
N GLY A 165 13.58 -10.38 0.38
CA GLY A 165 13.90 -9.01 0.02
C GLY A 165 14.93 -8.93 -1.09
N ASN A 166 15.53 -7.77 -1.23
CA ASN A 166 16.51 -7.48 -2.28
C ASN A 166 17.81 -7.02 -1.65
N THR A 167 18.94 -7.42 -2.23
CA THR A 167 20.27 -7.08 -1.77
C THR A 167 21.16 -6.76 -2.94
N ASN A 168 21.88 -5.64 -2.91
CA ASN A 168 23.04 -5.41 -3.79
C ASN A 168 24.39 -5.56 -3.04
N SER A 169 24.34 -6.07 -1.81
CA SER A 169 25.49 -6.34 -0.96
C SER A 169 26.20 -7.61 -1.40
N VAL A 170 27.43 -7.48 -1.89
CA VAL A 170 28.30 -8.65 -2.19
C VAL A 170 28.68 -9.43 -0.91
N ASP A 171 28.58 -8.78 0.24
CA ASP A 171 28.87 -9.30 1.57
C ASP A 171 27.62 -9.47 2.45
N PHE A 172 26.43 -9.65 1.85
CA PHE A 172 25.21 -10.01 2.57
C PHE A 172 25.45 -11.22 3.50
N PRO A 173 24.91 -11.22 4.74
CA PRO A 173 25.19 -12.25 5.73
C PRO A 173 24.59 -13.60 5.31
N THR A 174 25.38 -14.44 4.63
CA THR A 174 24.98 -15.79 4.18
C THR A 174 25.37 -16.87 5.20
N VAL A 175 24.41 -17.76 5.51
CA VAL A 175 24.55 -18.88 6.46
C VAL A 175 23.86 -20.10 5.85
N ASN A 176 24.54 -21.25 5.80
CA ASN A 176 23.97 -22.49 5.22
C ASN A 176 23.32 -22.30 3.83
N ALA A 177 23.84 -21.37 3.04
CA ALA A 177 23.17 -20.85 1.86
C ALA A 177 23.06 -21.86 0.69
N LEU A 178 21.90 -21.86 0.03
CA LEU A 178 21.70 -22.45 -1.30
C LEU A 178 22.64 -21.81 -2.33
N GLN A 179 22.70 -20.48 -2.33
CA GLN A 179 23.57 -19.63 -3.14
C GLN A 179 24.31 -18.66 -2.21
N ASN A 180 25.63 -18.83 -2.15
CA ASN A 180 26.52 -18.07 -1.25
C ASN A 180 27.31 -16.96 -1.95
N THR A 181 27.03 -16.72 -3.23
CA THR A 181 27.71 -15.73 -4.05
C THR A 181 26.65 -14.88 -4.73
N TYR A 182 26.78 -13.56 -4.58
CA TYR A 182 25.98 -12.57 -5.27
C TYR A 182 25.97 -12.82 -6.78
N GLY A 183 24.78 -12.97 -7.34
CA GLY A 183 24.51 -13.26 -8.75
C GLY A 183 24.77 -12.04 -9.62
N GLY A 184 24.25 -10.87 -9.29
CA GLY A 184 24.40 -9.74 -10.19
C GLY A 184 23.38 -8.64 -9.94
N GLY A 185 23.08 -7.88 -10.99
CA GLY A 185 22.27 -6.66 -10.86
C GLY A 185 23.09 -5.46 -10.39
N GLU A 186 23.12 -4.40 -11.20
CA GLU A 186 23.88 -3.17 -10.90
C GLU A 186 23.12 -2.24 -9.95
N PHE A 187 21.80 -2.34 -9.88
CA PHE A 187 20.95 -1.37 -9.18
C PHE A 187 20.45 -1.90 -7.85
N LEU A 188 19.61 -2.94 -7.91
CA LEU A 188 18.87 -3.45 -6.75
C LEU A 188 19.25 -4.89 -6.41
N GLY A 189 20.00 -5.53 -7.30
CA GLY A 189 20.73 -6.77 -7.04
C GLY A 189 19.89 -8.03 -7.12
N ASP A 190 20.20 -8.98 -6.26
CA ASP A 190 19.55 -10.28 -6.18
C ASP A 190 18.46 -10.27 -5.10
N ALA A 191 17.48 -11.16 -5.26
CA ALA A 191 16.61 -11.51 -4.15
C ALA A 191 17.44 -12.20 -3.05
N PHE A 192 17.00 -12.08 -1.80
CA PHE A 192 17.53 -12.88 -0.70
C PHE A 192 16.41 -13.57 0.06
N VAL A 193 16.78 -14.63 0.77
CA VAL A 193 15.92 -15.32 1.74
C VAL A 193 16.70 -15.48 3.02
N ILE A 194 16.09 -15.16 4.15
CA ILE A 194 16.67 -15.41 5.47
C ILE A 194 15.64 -16.08 6.37
N LYS A 195 16.09 -17.10 7.10
CA LYS A 195 15.37 -17.70 8.21
C LYS A 195 16.08 -17.37 9.52
N LEU A 196 15.37 -16.75 10.44
CA LEU A 196 15.81 -16.49 11.81
C LEU A 196 15.10 -17.45 12.77
N SER A 197 15.77 -17.78 13.88
CA SER A 197 15.09 -18.44 15.00
C SER A 197 13.97 -17.56 15.56
N ASN A 198 12.95 -18.16 16.17
CA ASN A 198 11.82 -17.42 16.80
C ASN A 198 12.23 -16.32 17.80
N ASP A 199 13.34 -16.52 18.52
CA ASP A 199 13.89 -15.50 19.43
C ASP A 199 14.73 -14.42 18.73
N GLY A 200 14.91 -14.55 17.41
CA GLY A 200 15.66 -13.67 16.54
C GLY A 200 17.17 -13.66 16.80
N THR A 201 17.70 -14.57 17.61
CA THR A 201 19.12 -14.53 18.02
C THR A 201 20.06 -15.27 17.09
N ASN A 202 19.54 -16.06 16.15
CA ASN A 202 20.34 -16.83 15.22
C ASN A 202 19.76 -16.80 13.79
N ILE A 203 20.64 -16.67 12.81
CA ILE A 203 20.32 -16.96 11.40
C ILE A 203 20.42 -18.48 11.22
N GLU A 204 19.32 -19.16 10.91
CA GLU A 204 19.30 -20.59 10.64
C GLU A 204 19.84 -20.90 9.24
N TYR A 205 19.35 -20.16 8.26
CA TYR A 205 19.94 -20.06 6.94
C TYR A 205 19.70 -18.67 6.34
N SER A 206 20.53 -18.30 5.38
CA SER A 206 20.35 -17.11 4.56
C SER A 206 21.07 -17.29 3.24
N THR A 207 20.43 -16.91 2.14
CA THR A 207 20.90 -17.17 0.78
C THR A 207 20.55 -16.01 -0.14
N TYR A 208 21.38 -15.76 -1.14
CA TYR A 208 20.94 -15.06 -2.34
C TYR A 208 20.00 -15.96 -3.15
N LEU A 209 19.26 -15.37 -4.07
CA LEU A 209 18.46 -16.05 -5.08
C LEU A 209 18.44 -15.17 -6.34
N GLY A 210 19.37 -15.45 -7.26
CA GLY A 210 19.49 -14.62 -8.45
C GLY A 210 20.53 -15.12 -9.46
N GLY A 211 20.47 -14.54 -10.65
CA GLY A 211 21.40 -14.69 -11.74
C GLY A 211 22.19 -13.39 -12.00
N GLN A 212 22.63 -13.20 -13.23
CA GLN A 212 23.47 -12.05 -13.61
C GLN A 212 22.73 -10.70 -13.71
N ASP A 213 21.41 -10.73 -13.80
CA ASP A 213 20.55 -9.55 -14.00
C ASP A 213 19.99 -9.08 -12.64
N ASN A 214 19.05 -8.12 -12.60
CA ASN A 214 18.39 -7.81 -11.33
C ASN A 214 17.27 -8.84 -11.12
N ASP A 215 17.19 -9.37 -9.91
CA ASP A 215 16.21 -10.38 -9.53
C ASP A 215 15.46 -9.87 -8.32
N PHE A 216 14.22 -9.46 -8.54
CA PHE A 216 13.42 -8.79 -7.53
C PHE A 216 12.62 -9.80 -6.73
N SER A 217 12.66 -9.72 -5.40
CA SER A 217 11.65 -10.38 -4.58
C SER A 217 10.52 -9.40 -4.25
N SER A 218 9.29 -9.89 -4.21
CA SER A 218 8.12 -9.12 -3.79
C SER A 218 7.39 -9.75 -2.59
N GLY A 219 7.10 -11.06 -2.63
CA GLY A 219 6.30 -11.74 -1.59
C GLY A 219 6.85 -13.11 -1.18
N ILE A 220 6.47 -13.56 0.01
CA ILE A 220 6.89 -14.82 0.63
C ILE A 220 5.70 -15.57 1.24
N ALA A 221 5.69 -16.90 1.14
CA ALA A 221 4.75 -17.77 1.85
C ALA A 221 5.47 -18.99 2.41
N VAL A 222 4.95 -19.59 3.48
CA VAL A 222 5.57 -20.75 4.16
C VAL A 222 4.54 -21.87 4.35
N ASP A 223 4.88 -23.10 3.94
CA ASP A 223 4.00 -24.27 4.19
C ASP A 223 4.18 -24.87 5.59
N ASP A 224 3.24 -25.70 6.03
CA ASP A 224 3.27 -26.41 7.32
C ASP A 224 4.53 -27.27 7.55
N ASN A 225 5.29 -27.58 6.49
CA ASN A 225 6.57 -28.31 6.61
C ASN A 225 7.77 -27.36 6.73
N GLY A 226 7.54 -26.04 6.78
CA GLY A 226 8.54 -24.99 6.82
C GLY A 226 9.25 -24.76 5.49
N ASN A 227 8.71 -25.22 4.35
CA ASN A 227 9.28 -24.84 3.06
C ASN A 227 8.79 -23.45 2.67
N VAL A 228 9.69 -22.64 2.14
CA VAL A 228 9.41 -21.26 1.76
C VAL A 228 9.16 -21.16 0.26
N TYR A 229 8.19 -20.34 -0.12
CA TYR A 229 7.81 -19.99 -1.48
C TYR A 229 8.03 -18.51 -1.67
N ILE A 230 8.64 -18.14 -2.79
CA ILE A 230 9.03 -16.75 -3.04
C ILE A 230 8.62 -16.41 -4.45
N THR A 231 8.00 -15.25 -4.61
CA THR A 231 7.67 -14.67 -5.90
C THR A 231 8.38 -13.34 -6.12
N GLY A 232 8.43 -12.95 -7.37
CA GLY A 232 8.98 -11.68 -7.81
C GLY A 232 9.20 -11.69 -9.32
N ASP A 233 10.10 -10.86 -9.80
CA ASP A 233 10.41 -10.74 -11.22
C ASP A 233 11.92 -10.80 -11.49
N THR A 234 12.30 -11.49 -12.55
CA THR A 234 13.68 -11.63 -13.01
C THR A 234 13.78 -11.20 -14.45
N GLY A 235 14.85 -10.49 -14.78
CA GLY A 235 15.11 -10.01 -16.12
C GLY A 235 15.53 -8.55 -16.16
N ALA A 236 15.65 -8.01 -17.37
CA ALA A 236 16.49 -6.84 -17.56
C ALA A 236 15.85 -5.51 -17.10
N LEU A 237 16.67 -4.73 -16.39
CA LEU A 237 17.00 -3.37 -16.83
C LEU A 237 18.51 -3.28 -16.96
N LEU A 238 18.98 -3.20 -18.22
CA LEU A 238 20.30 -2.68 -18.58
C LEU A 238 21.51 -3.46 -17.98
N ARG A 239 21.84 -4.64 -18.51
CA ARG A 239 23.16 -5.25 -18.28
C ARG A 239 24.26 -4.33 -18.84
N PHE A 240 24.92 -3.53 -18.00
CA PHE A 240 26.09 -2.74 -18.39
C PHE A 240 27.35 -3.14 -17.61
N PRO A 241 28.41 -3.58 -18.31
CA PRO A 241 28.49 -3.86 -19.75
C PRO A 241 27.67 -5.11 -20.12
N ILE A 242 27.19 -5.18 -21.38
CA ILE A 242 26.41 -6.30 -21.95
C ILE A 242 27.26 -7.60 -22.06
N VAL A 243 28.33 -7.75 -21.29
CA VAL A 243 29.18 -8.94 -21.26
C VAL A 243 28.77 -9.76 -20.05
N PRO A 244 28.34 -11.03 -20.22
CA PRO A 244 28.02 -11.91 -19.10
C PRO A 244 29.13 -11.97 -18.06
N LEU A 245 28.77 -11.91 -16.78
CA LEU A 245 29.72 -12.09 -15.69
C LEU A 245 30.21 -13.55 -15.69
N THR A 246 31.53 -13.74 -15.81
CA THR A 246 32.08 -15.10 -15.94
C THR A 246 31.89 -15.89 -14.66
N GLY A 247 31.21 -17.04 -14.76
CA GLY A 247 30.96 -17.93 -13.62
C GLY A 247 29.60 -17.70 -12.94
N ILE A 248 28.83 -16.73 -13.42
CA ILE A 248 27.47 -16.43 -12.98
C ILE A 248 26.52 -16.85 -14.10
N GLY A 249 25.44 -17.53 -13.73
CA GLY A 249 24.40 -18.00 -14.65
C GLY A 249 23.23 -17.03 -14.76
N ASP A 250 22.23 -17.43 -15.54
CA ASP A 250 20.90 -16.81 -15.50
C ASP A 250 20.17 -17.22 -14.21
N PHE A 251 18.99 -16.65 -13.96
CA PHE A 251 18.18 -16.97 -12.78
C PHE A 251 18.02 -18.49 -12.58
N PRO A 252 18.20 -19.02 -11.36
CA PRO A 252 18.19 -20.45 -11.13
C PRO A 252 16.79 -21.05 -11.28
N THR A 253 16.57 -21.85 -12.34
CA THR A 253 15.35 -22.63 -12.56
C THR A 253 15.59 -24.14 -12.42
N THR A 254 14.53 -24.91 -12.20
CA THR A 254 14.60 -26.38 -12.08
C THR A 254 14.21 -27.10 -13.37
N GLU A 255 14.59 -28.38 -13.51
CA GLU A 255 14.43 -29.15 -14.77
C GLU A 255 12.96 -29.25 -15.24
N ASN A 256 12.00 -29.31 -14.30
CA ASN A 256 10.57 -29.44 -14.58
C ASN A 256 9.80 -28.11 -14.45
N ALA A 257 10.49 -26.98 -14.51
CA ALA A 257 9.86 -25.67 -14.50
C ALA A 257 8.83 -25.52 -15.62
N LEU A 258 7.71 -24.84 -15.34
CA LEU A 258 6.76 -24.36 -16.35
C LEU A 258 7.48 -23.60 -17.47
N GLN A 259 8.41 -22.72 -17.08
CA GLN A 259 9.32 -22.00 -17.96
C GLN A 259 10.70 -21.91 -17.31
N ASN A 260 11.74 -22.29 -18.04
CA ASN A 260 13.11 -22.38 -17.51
C ASN A 260 14.06 -21.28 -17.99
N THR A 261 13.62 -20.44 -18.93
CA THR A 261 14.38 -19.30 -19.48
C THR A 261 13.43 -18.18 -19.83
N LEU A 262 13.86 -16.92 -19.73
CA LEU A 262 13.10 -15.76 -20.21
C LEU A 262 12.74 -15.92 -21.68
N ILE A 263 11.51 -15.57 -22.06
CA ILE A 263 11.10 -15.55 -23.47
C ILE A 263 11.82 -14.40 -24.19
N ASN A 264 11.93 -13.25 -23.52
CA ASN A 264 12.63 -12.07 -24.00
C ASN A 264 13.56 -11.51 -22.92
N GLU A 265 14.87 -11.71 -23.10
CA GLU A 265 15.93 -11.27 -22.17
C GLU A 265 16.00 -9.74 -21.94
N PHE A 266 15.23 -8.93 -22.67
CA PHE A 266 15.14 -7.49 -22.48
C PHE A 266 13.99 -7.06 -21.57
N ASN A 267 13.11 -7.99 -21.19
CA ASN A 267 11.98 -7.76 -20.31
C ASN A 267 12.14 -8.60 -19.03
N ARG A 268 11.13 -8.54 -18.17
CA ARG A 268 11.10 -9.24 -16.89
C ARG A 268 9.92 -10.19 -16.89
N ASP A 269 10.16 -11.43 -16.48
CA ASP A 269 9.12 -12.42 -16.27
C ASP A 269 8.99 -12.65 -14.76
N GLY A 270 7.80 -13.06 -14.31
CA GLY A 270 7.61 -13.48 -12.94
C GLY A 270 8.36 -14.78 -12.65
N PHE A 271 8.78 -15.00 -11.40
CA PHE A 271 9.29 -16.29 -10.95
C PHE A 271 8.54 -16.79 -9.72
N VAL A 272 8.56 -18.11 -9.51
CA VAL A 272 8.22 -18.74 -8.23
C VAL A 272 9.32 -19.73 -7.87
N SER A 273 9.90 -19.59 -6.68
CA SER A 273 10.89 -20.50 -6.13
C SER A 273 10.40 -21.12 -4.82
N LYS A 274 10.51 -22.45 -4.69
CA LYS A 274 10.29 -23.17 -3.44
C LYS A 274 11.62 -23.68 -2.88
N ILE A 275 11.97 -23.27 -1.67
CA ILE A 275 13.21 -23.67 -0.98
C ILE A 275 12.88 -24.57 0.21
N SER A 276 13.71 -25.59 0.44
CA SER A 276 13.55 -26.51 1.57
C SER A 276 13.70 -25.80 2.91
N THR A 277 13.03 -26.33 3.94
CA THR A 277 13.07 -25.79 5.32
C THR A 277 14.46 -25.57 5.91
N ASP A 278 15.47 -26.31 5.46
CA ASP A 278 16.86 -26.14 5.91
C ASP A 278 17.68 -25.18 5.02
N GLY A 279 17.05 -24.55 4.03
CA GLY A 279 17.69 -23.65 3.07
C GLY A 279 18.61 -24.33 2.06
N SER A 280 18.70 -25.66 2.05
CA SER A 280 19.74 -26.38 1.30
C SER A 280 19.36 -26.81 -0.12
N GLN A 281 18.07 -26.75 -0.48
CA GLN A 281 17.56 -27.20 -1.77
C GLN A 281 16.56 -26.23 -2.36
N LEU A 282 16.74 -25.92 -3.65
CA LEU A 282 15.69 -25.38 -4.50
C LEU A 282 14.80 -26.55 -4.95
N ILE A 283 13.66 -26.75 -4.25
CA ILE A 283 12.73 -27.86 -4.50
C ILE A 283 12.14 -27.74 -5.90
N TYR A 284 11.63 -26.55 -6.22
CA TYR A 284 11.35 -26.15 -7.60
C TYR A 284 11.64 -24.66 -7.76
N SER A 285 11.86 -24.25 -8.99
CA SER A 285 11.92 -22.86 -9.40
C SER A 285 11.50 -22.78 -10.86
N THR A 286 10.56 -21.89 -11.16
CA THR A 286 10.02 -21.65 -12.49
C THR A 286 9.87 -20.17 -12.76
N LEU A 287 9.95 -19.81 -14.03
CA LEU A 287 9.48 -18.54 -14.56
C LEU A 287 8.04 -18.67 -15.03
N PHE A 288 7.37 -17.54 -15.23
CA PHE A 288 6.11 -17.43 -15.93
C PHE A 288 5.96 -16.03 -16.51
N GLY A 289 5.67 -15.93 -17.80
CA GLY A 289 5.56 -14.65 -18.48
C GLY A 289 5.33 -14.80 -19.99
N GLY A 290 5.19 -13.67 -20.66
CA GLY A 290 5.03 -13.56 -22.11
C GLY A 290 6.22 -12.88 -22.77
N ASN A 291 5.97 -12.14 -23.86
CA ASN A 291 7.02 -11.43 -24.58
C ASN A 291 7.33 -10.02 -24.03
N ASP A 292 6.49 -9.48 -23.15
CA ASP A 292 6.63 -8.17 -22.49
C ASP A 292 6.87 -8.33 -20.98
N THR A 293 6.71 -7.27 -20.19
CA THR A 293 7.02 -7.25 -18.76
C THR A 293 5.88 -7.78 -17.91
N GLU A 294 6.23 -8.67 -16.98
CA GLU A 294 5.44 -9.07 -15.82
C GLU A 294 6.07 -8.53 -14.54
N VAL A 295 5.23 -8.05 -13.63
CA VAL A 295 5.63 -7.68 -12.27
C VAL A 295 4.79 -8.51 -11.31
N SER A 296 5.42 -9.42 -10.57
CA SER A 296 4.78 -10.16 -9.50
C SER A 296 4.81 -9.30 -8.24
N ASN A 297 3.68 -9.13 -7.57
CA ASN A 297 3.60 -8.30 -6.37
C ASN A 297 3.41 -9.15 -5.11
N ASP A 298 2.60 -10.22 -5.15
CA ASP A 298 2.27 -10.99 -3.94
C ASP A 298 2.00 -12.47 -4.24
N ILE A 299 2.22 -13.34 -3.24
CA ILE A 299 2.06 -14.80 -3.29
C ILE A 299 1.38 -15.34 -2.04
N THR A 300 0.45 -16.27 -2.23
CA THR A 300 -0.09 -17.11 -1.15
C THR A 300 -0.14 -18.57 -1.57
N ILE A 301 -0.38 -19.49 -0.63
CA ILE A 301 -0.42 -20.93 -0.90
C ILE A 301 -1.66 -21.58 -0.28
N ASP A 302 -2.15 -22.65 -0.92
CA ASP A 302 -3.13 -23.53 -0.28
C ASP A 302 -2.47 -24.66 0.51
N SER A 303 -3.27 -25.36 1.31
CA SER A 303 -2.85 -26.55 2.08
C SER A 303 -2.34 -27.73 1.23
N SER A 304 -2.54 -27.70 -0.09
CA SER A 304 -1.97 -28.68 -1.03
C SER A 304 -0.60 -28.24 -1.57
N GLY A 305 -0.15 -27.02 -1.22
CA GLY A 305 1.09 -26.41 -1.68
C GLY A 305 0.98 -25.77 -3.07
N ASN A 306 -0.22 -25.60 -3.63
CA ASN A 306 -0.40 -24.84 -4.87
C ASN A 306 -0.19 -23.36 -4.57
N THR A 307 0.55 -22.67 -5.45
CA THR A 307 0.87 -21.25 -5.26
C THR A 307 -0.07 -20.37 -6.07
N TYR A 308 -0.51 -19.26 -5.48
CA TYR A 308 -1.35 -18.24 -6.08
C TYR A 308 -0.56 -16.95 -6.12
N ILE A 309 -0.46 -16.33 -7.30
CA ILE A 309 0.34 -15.14 -7.52
C ILE A 309 -0.52 -14.09 -8.19
N THR A 310 -0.41 -12.85 -7.72
CA THR A 310 -0.98 -11.68 -8.39
C THR A 310 0.11 -10.70 -8.78
N GLY A 311 -0.23 -9.84 -9.73
CA GLY A 311 0.68 -8.84 -10.25
C GLY A 311 0.10 -8.14 -11.46
N ASP A 312 0.96 -7.57 -12.29
CA ASP A 312 0.57 -6.94 -13.54
C ASP A 312 1.36 -7.50 -14.73
N THR A 313 0.73 -7.52 -15.91
CA THR A 313 1.35 -7.99 -17.15
C THR A 313 1.06 -7.03 -18.29
N ARG A 314 2.10 -6.73 -19.08
CA ARG A 314 1.98 -6.04 -20.39
C ARG A 314 1.96 -7.00 -21.56
N SER A 315 2.14 -8.30 -21.30
CA SER A 315 2.23 -9.32 -22.34
C SER A 315 0.87 -9.65 -22.91
N VAL A 316 0.70 -9.43 -24.21
CA VAL A 316 -0.49 -9.89 -24.96
C VAL A 316 -0.57 -11.41 -25.11
N ASP A 317 0.51 -12.11 -24.77
CA ASP A 317 0.69 -13.56 -24.85
C ASP A 317 1.05 -14.20 -23.50
N PHE A 318 0.71 -13.53 -22.39
CA PHE A 318 0.81 -14.09 -21.04
C PHE A 318 0.10 -15.45 -20.98
N PRO A 319 0.71 -16.47 -20.35
CA PRO A 319 0.19 -17.83 -20.38
C PRO A 319 -1.09 -17.93 -19.55
N THR A 320 -2.20 -18.24 -20.21
CA THR A 320 -3.53 -18.38 -19.59
C THR A 320 -3.99 -19.84 -19.54
N GLU A 321 -4.73 -20.20 -18.49
CA GLU A 321 -5.31 -21.53 -18.30
C GLU A 321 -6.61 -21.41 -17.50
N ASN A 322 -7.72 -22.00 -17.97
CA ASN A 322 -9.03 -21.86 -17.34
C ASN A 322 -9.45 -20.40 -17.04
N ALA A 323 -9.02 -19.46 -17.87
CA ALA A 323 -9.08 -18.03 -17.57
C ALA A 323 -10.49 -17.45 -17.56
N VAL A 324 -10.69 -16.47 -16.68
CA VAL A 324 -11.88 -15.61 -16.63
C VAL A 324 -11.86 -14.63 -17.81
N GLN A 325 -10.71 -13.99 -18.02
CA GLN A 325 -10.41 -13.11 -19.15
C GLN A 325 -9.14 -13.63 -19.85
N ASN A 326 -9.27 -13.88 -21.16
CA ASN A 326 -8.26 -14.56 -21.97
C ASN A 326 -7.45 -13.60 -22.85
N SER A 327 -7.54 -12.30 -22.61
CA SER A 327 -6.83 -11.28 -23.39
C SER A 327 -6.62 -10.03 -22.56
N LEU A 328 -5.44 -9.43 -22.71
CA LEU A 328 -5.12 -8.10 -22.20
C LEU A 328 -6.15 -7.07 -22.70
N GLY A 329 -6.76 -6.34 -21.77
CA GLY A 329 -7.75 -5.30 -22.03
C GLY A 329 -7.12 -3.98 -22.45
N GLY A 330 -5.94 -3.66 -21.90
CA GLY A 330 -5.29 -2.35 -22.04
C GLY A 330 -3.81 -2.45 -22.39
N ASP A 331 -3.01 -1.53 -21.85
CA ASP A 331 -1.55 -1.60 -21.92
C ASP A 331 -0.94 -2.47 -20.80
N ARG A 332 -1.71 -2.73 -19.74
CA ARG A 332 -1.33 -3.56 -18.61
C ARG A 332 -2.57 -3.99 -17.82
N ASP A 333 -2.73 -5.27 -17.57
CA ASP A 333 -3.83 -5.79 -16.73
C ASP A 333 -3.25 -6.56 -15.54
N ILE A 334 -4.09 -6.80 -14.55
CA ILE A 334 -3.80 -7.75 -13.47
C ILE A 334 -3.61 -9.13 -14.09
N PHE A 335 -2.62 -9.88 -13.62
CA PHE A 335 -2.66 -11.34 -13.77
C PHE A 335 -2.99 -12.01 -12.44
N ILE A 336 -3.69 -13.14 -12.51
CA ILE A 336 -3.92 -14.02 -11.36
C ILE A 336 -3.57 -15.42 -11.80
N THR A 337 -2.52 -15.99 -11.20
CA THR A 337 -1.93 -17.28 -11.59
C THR A 337 -1.99 -18.24 -10.42
N GLN A 338 -2.41 -19.48 -10.68
CA GLN A 338 -2.31 -20.61 -9.78
C GLN A 338 -1.42 -21.68 -10.43
N LEU A 339 -0.30 -22.01 -9.79
CA LEU A 339 0.56 -23.14 -10.17
C LEU A 339 0.24 -24.36 -9.32
N ASN A 340 0.47 -25.54 -9.88
CA ASN A 340 0.45 -26.77 -9.10
C ASN A 340 1.59 -26.82 -8.06
N SER A 341 1.46 -27.74 -7.10
CA SER A 341 2.38 -27.84 -5.95
C SER A 341 3.86 -28.12 -6.25
N ASP A 342 4.19 -28.48 -7.48
CA ASP A 342 5.58 -28.67 -7.93
C ASP A 342 6.05 -27.61 -8.93
N GLY A 343 5.23 -26.58 -9.20
CA GLY A 343 5.55 -25.44 -10.04
C GLY A 343 5.70 -25.77 -11.54
N SER A 344 5.25 -26.95 -11.99
CA SER A 344 5.45 -27.42 -13.36
C SER A 344 4.32 -27.05 -14.33
N ASP A 345 3.11 -26.83 -13.83
CA ASP A 345 1.92 -26.57 -14.66
C ASP A 345 1.03 -25.48 -14.05
N LEU A 346 0.31 -24.76 -14.93
CA LEU A 346 -0.78 -23.86 -14.56
C LEU A 346 -2.05 -24.67 -14.25
N ILE A 347 -2.70 -24.35 -13.12
CA ILE A 347 -4.06 -24.82 -12.80
C ILE A 347 -5.08 -23.78 -13.28
N PHE A 348 -4.76 -22.51 -13.05
CA PHE A 348 -5.55 -21.35 -13.42
C PHE A 348 -4.60 -20.20 -13.74
N SER A 349 -4.88 -19.43 -14.77
CA SER A 349 -4.17 -18.21 -15.07
C SER A 349 -5.03 -17.32 -15.95
N THR A 350 -5.21 -16.06 -15.55
CA THR A 350 -6.10 -15.12 -16.21
C THR A 350 -5.49 -13.73 -16.24
N TYR A 351 -5.88 -12.94 -17.25
CA TYR A 351 -5.88 -11.49 -17.12
C TYR A 351 -7.08 -11.07 -16.27
N TYR A 352 -7.06 -9.87 -15.72
CA TYR A 352 -8.25 -9.18 -15.24
C TYR A 352 -8.06 -7.68 -15.32
N GLY A 353 -8.80 -7.02 -16.21
CA GLY A 353 -8.59 -5.60 -16.44
C GLY A 353 -9.40 -5.04 -17.60
N ALA A 354 -9.27 -3.73 -17.78
CA ALA A 354 -9.93 -3.00 -18.86
C ALA A 354 -8.90 -2.28 -19.73
N VAL A 355 -9.29 -1.17 -20.38
CA VAL A 355 -8.46 -0.53 -21.40
C VAL A 355 -7.36 0.37 -20.84
N ASP A 356 -7.40 0.65 -19.54
CA ASP A 356 -6.38 1.37 -18.81
C ASP A 356 -5.50 0.41 -18.01
N GLY A 357 -4.43 0.94 -17.41
CA GLY A 357 -3.51 0.14 -16.62
C GLY A 357 -4.13 -0.31 -15.29
N ASP A 358 -4.20 -1.62 -15.09
CA ASP A 358 -4.62 -2.26 -13.84
C ASP A 358 -3.43 -2.94 -13.14
N THR A 359 -3.43 -2.95 -11.82
CA THR A 359 -2.37 -3.52 -10.98
C THR A 359 -2.98 -4.38 -9.89
N GLY A 360 -2.54 -5.63 -9.73
CA GLY A 360 -2.85 -6.45 -8.56
C GLY A 360 -1.70 -6.35 -7.57
N ASN A 361 -1.94 -5.78 -6.40
CA ASN A 361 -0.92 -5.53 -5.39
C ASN A 361 -0.84 -6.64 -4.33
N SER A 362 -1.98 -7.22 -3.94
CA SER A 362 -2.04 -8.25 -2.90
C SER A 362 -3.07 -9.35 -3.19
N ILE A 363 -2.82 -10.57 -2.72
CA ILE A 363 -3.62 -11.77 -2.95
C ILE A 363 -3.78 -12.62 -1.68
N ALA A 364 -5.02 -13.06 -1.41
CA ALA A 364 -5.31 -14.06 -0.38
C ALA A 364 -6.18 -15.19 -0.94
N VAL A 365 -6.13 -16.37 -0.30
CA VAL A 365 -6.92 -17.55 -0.69
C VAL A 365 -7.58 -18.17 0.54
N ASP A 366 -8.87 -18.51 0.45
CA ASP A 366 -9.55 -19.22 1.53
C ASP A 366 -9.39 -20.75 1.43
N GLU A 367 -9.77 -21.47 2.49
CA GLU A 367 -9.68 -22.95 2.56
C GLU A 367 -10.47 -23.68 1.44
N VAL A 368 -11.44 -23.00 0.82
CA VAL A 368 -12.27 -23.57 -0.26
C VAL A 368 -11.65 -23.27 -1.64
N GLY A 369 -10.62 -22.43 -1.70
CA GLY A 369 -9.91 -22.03 -2.92
C GLY A 369 -10.55 -20.85 -3.66
N ASN A 370 -11.32 -20.02 -2.95
CA ASN A 370 -11.70 -18.70 -3.45
C ASN A 370 -10.49 -17.76 -3.33
N ILE A 371 -10.26 -16.97 -4.38
CA ILE A 371 -9.11 -16.08 -4.52
C ILE A 371 -9.60 -14.65 -4.35
N TYR A 372 -8.90 -13.86 -3.54
CA TYR A 372 -9.17 -12.45 -3.28
C TYR A 372 -7.97 -11.64 -3.77
N VAL A 373 -8.21 -10.58 -4.54
CA VAL A 373 -7.14 -9.71 -5.06
C VAL A 373 -7.50 -8.26 -4.80
N GLY A 374 -6.55 -7.53 -4.21
CA GLY A 374 -6.58 -6.09 -4.04
C GLY A 374 -5.57 -5.40 -4.96
N GLY A 375 -5.86 -4.17 -5.36
CA GLY A 375 -4.92 -3.36 -6.13
C GLY A 375 -5.52 -2.03 -6.57
N SER A 376 -5.14 -1.58 -7.76
CA SER A 376 -5.64 -0.32 -8.34
C SER A 376 -5.97 -0.45 -9.83
N SER A 377 -6.92 0.35 -10.27
CA SER A 377 -7.31 0.52 -11.67
C SER A 377 -7.32 2.01 -11.99
N GLY A 378 -6.52 2.39 -13.00
CA GLY A 378 -6.23 3.79 -13.33
C GLY A 378 -6.91 4.31 -14.57
N SER A 379 -6.69 5.60 -14.84
CA SER A 379 -6.79 6.21 -16.17
C SER A 379 -5.37 6.48 -16.68
N GLN A 380 -5.06 6.22 -17.96
CA GLN A 380 -3.73 6.53 -18.50
C GLN A 380 -3.39 8.02 -18.37
N ILE A 381 -2.55 8.38 -17.40
CA ILE A 381 -1.78 9.64 -17.44
C ILE A 381 -0.30 9.34 -17.29
N ILE A 382 0.39 9.20 -18.43
CA ILE A 382 1.78 9.65 -18.52
C ILE A 382 1.76 11.15 -18.86
N GLY A 383 1.79 11.97 -17.82
CA GLY A 383 2.16 13.39 -17.88
C GLY A 383 1.14 14.35 -18.52
N GLY A 384 0.29 14.95 -17.69
CA GLY A 384 -0.27 16.30 -17.86
C GLY A 384 -1.23 16.53 -19.05
N ASP A 385 -2.47 16.92 -18.73
CA ASP A 385 -3.47 17.43 -19.67
C ASP A 385 -3.82 16.48 -20.85
N ALA A 386 -4.46 15.35 -20.56
CA ALA A 386 -5.24 14.64 -21.57
C ALA A 386 -6.58 14.18 -21.00
N VAL A 387 -7.65 14.91 -21.36
CA VAL A 387 -9.02 14.39 -21.28
C VAL A 387 -9.13 13.25 -22.29
N VAL A 388 -9.14 12.00 -21.81
CA VAL A 388 -9.41 10.80 -22.62
C VAL A 388 -10.92 10.50 -22.57
N PRO A 389 -11.56 10.04 -23.67
CA PRO A 389 -13.00 9.74 -23.73
C PRO A 389 -13.40 8.60 -22.78
N PRO A 390 -14.71 8.31 -22.55
CA PRO A 390 -15.12 7.26 -21.62
C PRO A 390 -14.54 5.92 -22.10
N VAL A 391 -13.62 5.41 -21.29
CA VAL A 391 -12.86 4.18 -21.45
C VAL A 391 -13.77 2.99 -21.10
N GLY A 392 -13.47 1.79 -21.62
CA GLY A 392 -14.12 0.58 -21.13
C GLY A 392 -13.79 0.44 -19.64
N GLU A 393 -14.80 0.29 -18.80
CA GLU A 393 -14.63 0.23 -17.35
C GLU A 393 -14.02 -1.11 -16.93
N PHE A 394 -13.28 -1.12 -15.82
CA PHE A 394 -12.84 -2.34 -15.14
C PHE A 394 -14.00 -3.34 -15.04
N PRO A 395 -13.80 -4.65 -15.28
CA PRO A 395 -14.90 -5.59 -15.26
C PRO A 395 -15.48 -5.75 -13.84
N THR A 396 -16.59 -5.05 -13.55
CA THR A 396 -17.26 -5.13 -12.25
C THR A 396 -18.33 -6.22 -12.23
N VAL A 397 -18.48 -6.87 -11.07
CA VAL A 397 -19.46 -7.94 -10.82
C VAL A 397 -19.95 -7.79 -9.39
N ASN A 398 -21.27 -7.77 -9.16
CA ASN A 398 -21.86 -7.64 -7.82
C ASN A 398 -21.20 -6.52 -6.96
N ALA A 399 -20.86 -5.40 -7.60
CA ALA A 399 -19.96 -4.41 -7.02
C ALA A 399 -20.63 -3.52 -5.98
N LEU A 400 -19.86 -3.11 -4.96
CA LEU A 400 -20.19 -2.00 -4.05
C LEU A 400 -20.18 -0.66 -4.80
N GLN A 401 -19.19 -0.49 -5.66
CA GLN A 401 -19.01 0.64 -6.54
C GLN A 401 -18.65 0.10 -7.93
N ASP A 402 -19.56 0.33 -8.88
CA ASP A 402 -19.49 -0.23 -10.24
C ASP A 402 -18.85 0.74 -11.25
N ASN A 403 -18.47 1.94 -10.84
CA ASN A 403 -17.89 2.97 -11.69
C ASN A 403 -16.63 3.57 -11.07
N PHE A 404 -15.67 3.94 -11.91
CA PHE A 404 -14.51 4.74 -11.55
C PHE A 404 -14.93 6.13 -11.03
N ALA A 405 -14.53 6.49 -9.81
CA ALA A 405 -14.99 7.70 -9.12
C ALA A 405 -14.19 8.96 -9.49
N GLY A 406 -13.00 8.84 -10.06
CA GLY A 406 -12.20 9.96 -10.57
C GLY A 406 -10.72 9.82 -10.24
N GLY A 407 -9.97 10.93 -10.37
CA GLY A 407 -8.55 10.93 -10.04
C GLY A 407 -7.66 10.16 -11.03
N GLU A 408 -6.49 9.74 -10.55
CA GLU A 408 -5.49 8.97 -11.33
C GLU A 408 -5.77 7.47 -11.28
N SER A 409 -6.26 6.96 -10.15
CA SER A 409 -6.69 5.57 -9.97
C SER A 409 -7.70 5.43 -8.83
N ASP A 410 -8.50 4.38 -8.89
CA ASP A 410 -9.34 3.90 -7.79
C ASP A 410 -8.75 2.57 -7.30
N GLY A 411 -8.87 2.32 -5.99
CA GLY A 411 -8.63 0.99 -5.45
C GLY A 411 -9.61 -0.02 -6.05
N ILE A 412 -9.18 -1.26 -6.25
CA ILE A 412 -10.05 -2.34 -6.72
C ILE A 412 -9.95 -3.55 -5.79
N LEU A 413 -11.09 -4.19 -5.58
CA LEU A 413 -11.16 -5.45 -4.85
C LEU A 413 -11.98 -6.45 -5.65
N MET A 414 -11.45 -7.66 -5.78
CA MET A 414 -12.14 -8.75 -6.47
C MET A 414 -12.04 -10.08 -5.72
N LYS A 415 -13.06 -10.91 -5.93
CA LYS A 415 -13.12 -12.29 -5.48
C LYS A 415 -13.47 -13.20 -6.65
N ILE A 416 -12.62 -14.20 -6.90
CA ILE A 416 -12.87 -15.31 -7.82
C ILE A 416 -13.19 -16.56 -6.99
N ASN A 417 -14.35 -17.16 -7.23
CA ASN A 417 -14.74 -18.36 -6.53
C ASN A 417 -13.88 -19.57 -6.95
N SER A 418 -13.91 -20.63 -6.14
CA SER A 418 -13.22 -21.90 -6.41
C SER A 418 -13.60 -22.56 -7.74
N ASP A 419 -14.78 -22.25 -8.30
CA ASP A 419 -15.23 -22.69 -9.62
C ASP A 419 -14.80 -21.75 -10.77
N ARG A 420 -13.96 -20.76 -10.47
CA ARG A 420 -13.44 -19.72 -11.36
C ARG A 420 -14.50 -18.75 -11.90
N SER A 421 -15.69 -18.71 -11.29
CA SER A 421 -16.62 -17.59 -11.49
C SER A 421 -16.19 -16.37 -10.68
N VAL A 422 -16.37 -15.16 -11.21
CA VAL A 422 -16.19 -13.93 -10.43
C VAL A 422 -17.35 -13.80 -9.44
N GLY A 423 -17.06 -13.83 -8.15
CA GLY A 423 -18.03 -13.63 -7.08
C GLY A 423 -18.41 -12.16 -6.97
N TYR A 424 -17.41 -11.30 -6.85
CA TYR A 424 -17.55 -9.86 -7.00
C TYR A 424 -16.26 -9.23 -7.52
N ALA A 425 -16.37 -8.04 -8.10
CA ALA A 425 -15.28 -7.18 -8.52
C ALA A 425 -15.80 -5.74 -8.44
N THR A 426 -15.15 -4.90 -7.65
CA THR A 426 -15.62 -3.56 -7.29
C THR A 426 -14.48 -2.56 -7.29
N TYR A 427 -14.79 -1.32 -7.64
CA TYR A 427 -13.97 -0.18 -7.26
C TYR A 427 -14.15 0.13 -5.77
N LEU A 428 -13.18 0.85 -5.20
CA LEU A 428 -13.13 1.35 -3.84
C LEU A 428 -12.36 2.68 -3.84
N GLY A 429 -12.95 3.72 -4.45
CA GLY A 429 -12.27 5.00 -4.67
C GLY A 429 -13.21 6.22 -4.67
N GLY A 430 -12.60 7.39 -4.71
CA GLY A 430 -13.24 8.70 -4.68
C GLY A 430 -12.82 9.54 -5.89
N ALA A 431 -12.85 10.87 -5.75
CA ALA A 431 -12.45 11.75 -6.84
C ALA A 431 -10.92 11.88 -7.01
N ASN A 432 -10.14 11.16 -6.20
CA ASN A 432 -8.71 11.33 -6.00
C ASN A 432 -7.96 10.04 -6.38
N PHE A 433 -6.65 9.98 -6.09
CA PHE A 433 -5.91 8.71 -6.20
C PHE A 433 -6.26 7.83 -5.01
N GLU A 434 -6.71 6.61 -5.30
CA GLU A 434 -6.80 5.51 -4.34
C GLU A 434 -6.16 4.23 -4.89
N SER A 435 -5.55 3.47 -3.99
CA SER A 435 -4.95 2.17 -4.26
C SER A 435 -5.06 1.28 -3.02
N ILE A 436 -5.28 -0.02 -3.21
CA ILE A 436 -5.18 -1.04 -2.16
C ILE A 436 -3.77 -1.61 -2.22
N GLU A 437 -3.03 -1.56 -1.12
CA GLU A 437 -1.65 -2.05 -1.07
C GLU A 437 -1.58 -3.47 -0.47
N GLY A 438 -2.26 -3.71 0.64
CA GLY A 438 -2.29 -5.00 1.33
C GLY A 438 -3.72 -5.52 1.55
N LEU A 439 -3.86 -6.83 1.57
CA LEU A 439 -5.12 -7.54 1.77
C LEU A 439 -4.91 -8.80 2.59
N ASP A 440 -5.82 -9.05 3.54
CA ASP A 440 -5.92 -10.34 4.22
C ASP A 440 -7.40 -10.71 4.47
N ILE A 441 -7.68 -11.96 4.84
CA ILE A 441 -9.02 -12.48 5.05
C ILE A 441 -9.18 -13.18 6.40
N ASP A 442 -10.34 -13.01 7.02
CA ASP A 442 -10.68 -13.81 8.21
C ASP A 442 -11.20 -15.22 7.82
N GLY A 443 -11.33 -16.11 8.81
CA GLY A 443 -11.80 -17.48 8.61
C GLY A 443 -13.25 -17.63 8.09
N VAL A 444 -14.00 -16.54 7.95
CA VAL A 444 -15.32 -16.54 7.29
C VAL A 444 -15.31 -15.87 5.92
N GLY A 445 -14.13 -15.43 5.45
CA GLY A 445 -13.86 -14.84 4.14
C GLY A 445 -14.18 -13.36 4.04
N ASN A 446 -14.32 -12.64 5.16
CA ASN A 446 -14.38 -11.17 5.09
C ASN A 446 -12.98 -10.65 4.77
N THR A 447 -12.92 -9.64 3.91
CA THR A 447 -11.67 -9.06 3.46
C THR A 447 -11.32 -7.85 4.29
N TYR A 448 -10.08 -7.80 4.75
CA TYR A 448 -9.45 -6.64 5.36
C TYR A 448 -8.46 -6.07 4.36
N ILE A 449 -8.53 -4.76 4.13
CA ILE A 449 -7.64 -4.08 3.19
C ILE A 449 -6.99 -2.90 3.87
N ILE A 450 -5.74 -2.64 3.50
CA ILE A 450 -5.07 -1.35 3.71
C ILE A 450 -4.80 -0.72 2.35
N GLY A 451 -5.02 0.58 2.27
CA GLY A 451 -4.79 1.34 1.05
C GLY A 451 -4.43 2.78 1.36
N ASN A 452 -4.23 3.57 0.31
CA ASN A 452 -3.86 4.97 0.42
C ASN A 452 -4.79 5.84 -0.41
N ASP A 453 -5.27 6.94 0.17
CA ASP A 453 -5.83 8.09 -0.52
C ASP A 453 -4.79 9.23 -0.58
N ASN A 454 -4.66 9.91 -1.72
CA ASN A 454 -3.84 11.13 -1.87
C ASN A 454 -2.39 11.10 -1.28
N PHE A 455 -1.49 10.25 -1.79
CA PHE A 455 -0.03 10.31 -1.50
C PHE A 455 0.39 10.53 -0.02
N ALA A 456 -0.38 10.05 0.98
CA ALA A 456 0.00 9.81 2.39
C ALA A 456 -1.18 9.88 3.39
N ASP A 457 -2.42 9.64 2.95
CA ASP A 457 -3.50 9.29 3.86
C ASP A 457 -3.76 7.78 3.70
N ALA A 458 -3.55 7.00 4.76
CA ALA A 458 -3.81 5.56 4.73
C ALA A 458 -5.24 5.28 5.17
N PHE A 459 -5.87 4.25 4.63
CA PHE A 459 -7.16 3.75 5.11
C PHE A 459 -7.12 2.25 5.32
N VAL A 460 -7.93 1.78 6.27
CA VAL A 460 -8.18 0.36 6.52
C VAL A 460 -9.68 0.11 6.44
N ARG A 461 -10.08 -0.91 5.68
CA ARG A 461 -11.49 -1.32 5.58
C ARG A 461 -11.64 -2.80 5.84
N LYS A 462 -12.76 -3.16 6.45
CA LYS A 462 -13.26 -4.54 6.46
C LYS A 462 -14.49 -4.63 5.57
N ILE A 463 -14.52 -5.60 4.69
CA ILE A 463 -15.54 -5.80 3.67
C ILE A 463 -16.11 -7.21 3.83
N SER A 464 -17.43 -7.33 3.79
CA SER A 464 -18.12 -8.61 3.94
C SER A 464 -17.70 -9.60 2.84
N ASN A 465 -17.76 -10.90 3.15
CA ASN A 465 -17.38 -11.97 2.22
C ASN A 465 -18.17 -12.00 0.88
N ASP A 466 -19.37 -11.43 0.85
CA ASP A 466 -20.14 -11.26 -0.38
C ASP A 466 -19.75 -10.02 -1.19
N GLY A 467 -18.80 -9.22 -0.67
CA GLY A 467 -18.31 -8.00 -1.26
C GLY A 467 -19.34 -6.87 -1.26
N GLY A 468 -20.47 -7.01 -0.56
CA GLY A 468 -21.62 -6.12 -0.66
C GLY A 468 -21.76 -5.13 0.50
N THR A 469 -20.87 -5.14 1.49
CA THR A 469 -20.92 -4.24 2.65
C THR A 469 -19.52 -3.91 3.16
N VAL A 470 -19.23 -2.62 3.35
CA VAL A 470 -18.09 -2.16 4.14
C VAL A 470 -18.51 -2.21 5.62
N GLU A 471 -18.01 -3.18 6.38
CA GLU A 471 -18.34 -3.36 7.80
C GLU A 471 -17.73 -2.26 8.66
N TYR A 472 -16.51 -1.82 8.34
CA TYR A 472 -15.93 -0.61 8.88
C TYR A 472 -14.89 -0.01 7.93
N SER A 473 -14.62 1.29 8.11
CA SER A 473 -13.54 2.03 7.46
C SER A 473 -12.88 2.95 8.50
N ILE A 474 -11.57 2.94 8.55
CA ILE A 474 -10.74 3.85 9.36
C ILE A 474 -9.80 4.56 8.40
N SER A 475 -9.69 5.87 8.51
CA SER A 475 -8.69 6.65 7.79
C SER A 475 -7.69 7.23 8.78
N PHE A 476 -6.43 7.17 8.42
CA PHE A 476 -5.30 7.78 9.11
C PHE A 476 -5.01 9.11 8.40
N GLU A 477 -5.86 10.10 8.69
CA GLU A 477 -5.77 11.41 8.06
C GLU A 477 -4.55 12.20 8.57
N THR A 478 -3.86 12.84 7.64
CA THR A 478 -2.82 13.83 7.89
C THR A 478 -3.34 15.07 8.63
N ASN A 479 -2.52 15.60 9.53
CA ASN A 479 -2.51 17.06 9.77
C ASN A 479 -1.39 17.67 8.89
N ASN A 480 -1.32 19.00 8.78
CA ASN A 480 -0.36 19.69 7.89
C ASN A 480 1.13 19.31 8.03
N ASN A 481 1.54 18.45 8.98
CA ASN A 481 2.93 18.12 9.28
C ASN A 481 3.30 16.61 9.25
N LEU A 482 2.36 15.67 9.17
CA LEU A 482 2.68 14.23 9.15
C LEU A 482 1.56 13.42 8.47
N GLY A 483 1.91 12.58 7.51
CA GLY A 483 1.06 11.58 6.88
C GLY A 483 1.50 10.15 7.14
N ILE A 484 0.62 9.21 6.82
CA ILE A 484 0.85 7.78 6.94
C ILE A 484 0.57 7.15 5.59
N PHE A 485 1.54 6.40 5.09
CA PHE A 485 1.39 5.55 3.92
C PHE A 485 1.26 4.11 4.41
N GLY A 486 0.14 3.45 4.13
CA GLY A 486 -0.09 2.05 4.48
C GLY A 486 0.52 1.13 3.43
N ASN A 487 1.24 0.11 3.86
CA ASN A 487 1.91 -0.83 2.96
C ASN A 487 1.29 -2.23 3.02
N ASP A 488 1.03 -2.76 4.23
CA ASP A 488 0.57 -4.15 4.36
C ASP A 488 -0.27 -4.38 5.64
N ILE A 489 -1.05 -5.47 5.63
CA ILE A 489 -2.04 -5.84 6.66
C ILE A 489 -2.05 -7.34 6.91
N ALA A 490 -2.08 -7.75 8.18
CA ALA A 490 -2.31 -9.12 8.62
C ALA A 490 -3.54 -9.18 9.53
N VAL A 491 -4.22 -10.33 9.55
CA VAL A 491 -5.44 -10.56 10.32
C VAL A 491 -5.34 -11.89 11.07
N ASP A 492 -5.65 -11.86 12.36
CA ASP A 492 -5.71 -13.10 13.15
C ASP A 492 -7.06 -13.82 13.04
N GLU A 493 -7.11 -15.07 13.53
CA GLU A 493 -8.33 -15.89 13.50
C GLU A 493 -9.55 -15.25 14.20
N VAL A 494 -9.34 -14.30 15.10
CA VAL A 494 -10.42 -13.59 15.81
C VAL A 494 -10.79 -12.25 15.15
N GLY A 495 -10.18 -11.94 14.01
CA GLY A 495 -10.48 -10.80 13.14
C GLY A 495 -9.88 -9.47 13.60
N ASN A 496 -8.84 -9.49 14.45
CA ASN A 496 -8.05 -8.28 14.70
C ASN A 496 -7.15 -8.04 13.49
N ALA A 497 -7.05 -6.79 13.07
CA ALA A 497 -6.19 -6.38 11.97
C ALA A 497 -4.93 -5.70 12.49
N TYR A 498 -3.80 -6.01 11.88
CA TYR A 498 -2.47 -5.50 12.20
C TYR A 498 -1.93 -4.84 10.95
N ILE A 499 -1.43 -3.62 11.07
CA ILE A 499 -1.02 -2.82 9.91
C ILE A 499 0.41 -2.34 10.04
N VAL A 500 1.10 -2.31 8.92
CA VAL A 500 2.42 -1.69 8.78
C VAL A 500 2.43 -0.66 7.66
N GLY A 501 3.26 0.35 7.81
CA GLY A 501 3.44 1.39 6.82
C GLY A 501 4.56 2.34 7.20
N SER A 502 4.54 3.52 6.60
CA SER A 502 5.60 4.51 6.73
C SER A 502 5.00 5.88 6.99
N SER A 503 5.56 6.60 7.95
CA SER A 503 5.19 7.99 8.18
C SER A 503 5.87 8.90 7.16
N ASN A 504 5.22 10.00 6.79
CA ASN A 504 5.73 10.96 5.82
C ASN A 504 5.61 12.37 6.41
N SER A 505 6.73 13.04 6.66
CA SER A 505 6.68 14.45 7.04
C SER A 505 6.42 15.32 5.81
N THR A 506 5.25 15.96 5.78
CA THR A 506 4.83 16.88 4.71
C THR A 506 5.63 18.20 4.68
N ALA A 507 6.57 18.40 5.61
CA ALA A 507 7.54 19.50 5.52
C ALA A 507 8.57 19.15 4.44
N PHE A 508 8.29 19.57 3.19
CA PHE A 508 9.29 19.58 2.12
C PHE A 508 10.64 20.03 2.69
N PRO A 509 11.74 19.28 2.46
CA PRO A 509 13.05 19.77 2.85
C PRO A 509 13.36 20.95 1.93
N GLU A 510 13.08 22.18 2.39
CA GLU A 510 13.95 23.27 2.01
C GLU A 510 15.36 22.78 2.30
N PHE A 511 16.20 22.74 1.27
CA PHE A 511 17.59 22.34 1.32
C PHE A 511 18.30 23.21 2.37
N ILE A 512 18.22 22.84 3.65
CA ILE A 512 18.90 23.52 4.76
C ILE A 512 20.26 22.85 4.83
N PRO A 513 21.36 23.51 4.43
CA PRO A 513 22.68 22.95 4.59
C PRO A 513 22.96 22.85 6.10
N GLY A 514 22.84 21.63 6.65
CA GLY A 514 23.08 21.32 8.06
C GLY A 514 21.86 21.32 9.00
N GLY A 515 20.64 21.12 8.49
CA GLY A 515 19.42 20.89 9.30
C GLY A 515 18.78 19.54 8.97
N SER A 516 18.30 18.82 10.00
CA SER A 516 17.73 17.47 9.87
C SER A 516 16.48 17.50 8.97
N SER A 517 16.44 16.60 7.98
CA SER A 517 15.17 16.13 7.46
C SER A 517 14.40 15.52 8.62
N THR A 518 13.11 15.79 8.71
CA THR A 518 12.20 14.97 9.50
C THR A 518 12.17 13.60 8.83
N ALA A 519 12.88 12.63 9.41
CA ALA A 519 12.95 11.26 8.95
C ALA A 519 11.56 10.61 8.95
N ASN A 520 11.33 9.70 8.01
CA ASN A 520 10.15 8.83 7.99
C ASN A 520 10.40 7.68 8.96
N ASP A 521 9.52 7.45 9.92
CA ASP A 521 9.51 6.27 10.81
C ASP A 521 8.50 5.22 10.30
N ILE A 522 8.69 3.95 10.64
CA ILE A 522 7.70 2.87 10.40
C ILE A 522 6.49 3.08 11.30
N PHE A 523 5.29 3.05 10.71
CA PHE A 523 4.04 3.01 11.44
C PHE A 523 3.56 1.57 11.62
N VAL A 524 3.21 1.22 12.87
CA VAL A 524 2.61 -0.07 13.21
C VAL A 524 1.35 0.16 14.03
N ALA A 525 0.25 -0.54 13.75
CA ALA A 525 -0.92 -0.49 14.62
C ALA A 525 -1.69 -1.81 14.65
N LYS A 526 -2.48 -1.97 15.73
CA LYS A 526 -3.44 -3.05 15.91
C LYS A 526 -4.84 -2.49 16.06
N LEU A 527 -5.78 -3.07 15.33
CA LEU A 527 -7.20 -2.78 15.34
C LEU A 527 -7.94 -4.01 15.86
N ASN A 528 -8.71 -3.87 16.95
CA ASN A 528 -9.41 -5.03 17.50
C ASN A 528 -10.76 -5.32 16.81
N SER A 529 -11.15 -6.60 16.80
CA SER A 529 -12.44 -7.06 16.28
C SER A 529 -13.65 -6.73 17.18
N SER A 530 -13.41 -6.14 18.37
CA SER A 530 -14.42 -5.95 19.42
C SER A 530 -15.44 -4.83 19.15
N SER A 531 -15.39 -4.24 17.96
CA SER A 531 -16.38 -3.30 17.48
C SER A 531 -17.51 -4.01 16.73
N GLN A 532 -18.69 -4.00 17.34
CA GLN A 532 -19.88 -3.70 16.52
C GLN A 532 -19.56 -2.45 15.69
N PRO A 533 -20.01 -2.39 14.42
CA PRO A 533 -19.71 -1.26 13.55
C PRO A 533 -19.95 0.04 14.33
N PRO A 534 -19.11 1.07 14.15
CA PRO A 534 -19.57 2.40 14.46
C PRO A 534 -20.88 2.59 13.71
N ASN A 535 -21.96 2.76 14.46
CA ASN A 535 -22.99 3.66 14.01
C ASN A 535 -22.27 5.01 13.94
N ILE A 536 -21.70 5.34 12.77
CA ILE A 536 -21.18 6.66 12.52
C ILE A 536 -22.35 7.59 12.83
N PRO A 537 -22.26 8.50 13.81
CA PRO A 537 -23.23 9.57 13.87
C PRO A 537 -22.90 10.44 12.65
N PHE A 538 -23.49 10.09 11.51
CA PHE A 538 -23.64 11.01 10.39
C PHE A 538 -24.27 12.29 10.93
N PRO A 539 -23.88 13.45 10.38
CA PRO A 539 -24.05 14.75 11.03
C PRO A 539 -25.46 14.85 11.61
N ASN A 540 -25.54 15.18 12.91
CA ASN A 540 -26.82 15.39 13.60
C ASN A 540 -27.79 16.06 12.63
N ILE A 541 -28.99 15.48 12.47
CA ILE A 541 -30.05 16.04 11.63
C ILE A 541 -30.05 17.56 11.83
N PRO A 542 -29.69 18.37 10.81
CA PRO A 542 -29.60 19.80 10.99
C PRO A 542 -30.93 20.30 11.56
N SER A 543 -30.93 21.27 12.48
CA SER A 543 -32.19 21.77 13.05
C SER A 543 -33.17 22.35 12.00
N SER A 544 -32.65 22.60 10.80
CA SER A 544 -33.37 23.03 9.61
C SER A 544 -33.95 21.89 8.75
N PHE A 545 -33.56 20.62 8.97
CA PHE A 545 -34.10 19.45 8.29
C PHE A 545 -35.27 18.86 9.09
N ASN A 546 -36.43 18.74 8.46
CA ASN A 546 -37.63 18.18 9.11
C ASN A 546 -37.81 16.70 8.77
N GLU A 547 -37.15 15.86 9.55
CA GLU A 547 -37.18 14.40 9.46
C GLU A 547 -38.59 13.82 9.32
N ASN A 548 -39.50 14.24 10.21
CA ASN A 548 -40.88 13.71 10.22
C ASN A 548 -41.64 14.05 8.94
N LEU A 549 -41.39 15.22 8.35
CA LEU A 549 -42.04 15.63 7.11
C LEU A 549 -41.42 14.91 5.90
N TYR A 550 -40.10 14.75 5.89
CA TYR A 550 -39.39 14.06 4.82
C TYR A 550 -39.82 12.60 4.71
N LEU A 551 -39.90 11.87 5.84
CA LEU A 551 -40.37 10.48 5.85
C LEU A 551 -41.87 10.35 5.51
N LEU A 552 -42.68 11.34 5.87
CA LEU A 552 -44.11 11.35 5.54
C LEU A 552 -44.35 11.51 4.03
N GLU A 553 -43.56 12.35 3.37
CA GLU A 553 -43.64 12.57 1.91
C GLU A 553 -42.97 11.43 1.12
N ASN A 554 -42.01 10.73 1.74
CA ASN A 554 -41.22 9.66 1.14
C ASN A 554 -41.46 8.33 1.87
N SER A 555 -42.70 7.82 1.81
CA SER A 555 -43.09 6.59 2.54
C SER A 555 -42.19 5.36 2.31
N GLY A 556 -41.64 5.17 1.10
CA GLY A 556 -40.67 4.10 0.85
C GLY A 556 -39.35 4.26 1.61
N VAL A 557 -38.96 5.51 1.89
CA VAL A 557 -37.81 5.83 2.73
C VAL A 557 -38.15 5.63 4.21
N ALA A 558 -39.37 5.94 4.64
CA ALA A 558 -39.82 5.65 5.99
C ALA A 558 -39.79 4.14 6.30
N ASP A 559 -40.18 3.31 5.32
CA ASP A 559 -40.07 1.86 5.41
C ASP A 559 -38.60 1.42 5.44
N ALA A 560 -37.74 2.01 4.60
CA ALA A 560 -36.30 1.72 4.60
C ALA A 560 -35.63 2.09 5.93
N VAL A 561 -35.96 3.24 6.51
CA VAL A 561 -35.48 3.67 7.84
C VAL A 561 -35.97 2.74 8.95
N THR A 562 -37.25 2.36 8.91
CA THR A 562 -37.83 1.42 9.90
C THR A 562 -37.18 0.04 9.85
N ASN A 563 -36.73 -0.39 8.67
CA ASN A 563 -36.03 -1.65 8.45
C ASN A 563 -34.51 -1.55 8.62
N GLY A 564 -33.99 -0.37 8.99
CA GLY A 564 -32.56 -0.16 9.25
C GLY A 564 -31.68 -0.08 8.00
N LEU A 565 -32.27 0.10 6.80
CA LEU A 565 -31.51 0.43 5.59
C LEU A 565 -30.93 1.85 5.64
N PHE A 566 -31.58 2.74 6.39
CA PHE A 566 -31.10 4.08 6.71
C PHE A 566 -31.35 4.37 8.19
N ASN A 567 -30.44 5.05 8.87
CA ASN A 567 -30.54 5.58 10.21
C ASN A 567 -31.64 6.65 10.35
N ASN A 568 -31.84 7.47 9.31
CA ASN A 568 -32.90 8.49 9.25
C ASN A 568 -33.14 8.97 7.80
N GLY A 569 -34.18 9.76 7.59
CA GLY A 569 -34.54 10.33 6.30
C GLY A 569 -33.54 11.36 5.78
N PHE A 570 -32.80 12.04 6.66
CA PHE A 570 -31.73 12.96 6.24
C PHE A 570 -30.58 12.22 5.56
N GLU A 571 -30.20 11.06 6.08
CA GLU A 571 -29.17 10.19 5.50
C GLU A 571 -29.58 9.70 4.10
N HIS A 572 -30.78 9.14 3.96
CA HIS A 572 -31.30 8.79 2.63
C HIS A 572 -31.32 10.00 1.69
N TRP A 573 -31.66 11.21 2.19
CA TRP A 573 -31.67 12.40 1.36
C TRP A 573 -30.28 12.78 0.85
N LEU A 574 -29.25 12.68 1.68
CA LEU A 574 -27.87 12.97 1.28
C LEU A 574 -27.36 11.98 0.22
N GLU A 575 -27.63 10.69 0.40
CA GLU A 575 -27.10 9.64 -0.47
C GLU A 575 -27.87 9.54 -1.79
N PHE A 576 -29.19 9.62 -1.74
CA PHE A 576 -30.05 9.34 -2.89
C PHE A 576 -31.03 10.47 -3.17
N GLY A 577 -31.64 11.06 -2.14
CA GLY A 577 -32.70 12.05 -2.32
C GLY A 577 -32.27 13.33 -3.03
N PHE A 578 -31.03 13.77 -2.88
CA PHE A 578 -30.47 14.91 -3.61
C PHE A 578 -30.40 14.64 -5.11
N LEU A 579 -29.83 13.50 -5.51
CA LEU A 579 -29.67 13.09 -6.91
C LEU A 579 -31.02 12.78 -7.56
N GLU A 580 -31.99 12.29 -6.78
CA GLU A 580 -33.36 12.05 -7.21
C GLU A 580 -34.23 13.33 -7.28
N GLY A 581 -33.66 14.50 -6.95
CA GLY A 581 -34.36 15.80 -6.98
C GLY A 581 -35.43 15.96 -5.90
N ARG A 582 -35.34 15.18 -4.81
CA ARG A 582 -36.26 15.28 -3.67
C ARG A 582 -35.91 16.51 -2.84
N SER A 583 -36.93 17.25 -2.42
CA SER A 583 -36.74 18.44 -1.59
C SER A 583 -36.08 18.06 -0.26
N PRO A 584 -34.94 18.67 0.11
CA PRO A 584 -34.39 18.52 1.47
C PRO A 584 -35.27 19.14 2.55
N GLN A 585 -36.27 19.95 2.15
CA GLN A 585 -37.09 20.74 3.05
C GLN A 585 -36.28 21.70 3.96
N PHE A 586 -35.12 22.18 3.48
CA PHE A 586 -34.41 23.31 4.09
C PHE A 586 -35.14 24.63 3.78
N ALA A 587 -35.10 25.58 4.73
CA ALA A 587 -35.35 26.98 4.40
C ALA A 587 -34.11 27.54 3.69
N PHE A 588 -34.06 27.42 2.36
CA PHE A 588 -32.98 27.92 1.52
C PHE A 588 -33.53 28.44 0.19
N ASP A 589 -33.14 29.67 -0.17
CA ASP A 589 -33.49 30.34 -1.42
C ASP A 589 -32.22 30.51 -2.25
N GLU A 590 -32.08 29.65 -3.25
CA GLU A 590 -30.93 29.57 -4.16
C GLU A 590 -30.68 30.90 -4.90
N GLU A 591 -31.75 31.54 -5.38
CA GLU A 591 -31.64 32.78 -6.15
C GLU A 591 -31.20 33.93 -5.24
N PHE A 592 -31.76 34.00 -4.02
CA PHE A 592 -31.30 34.94 -3.00
C PHE A 592 -29.85 34.69 -2.58
N TYR A 593 -29.48 33.43 -2.34
CA TYR A 593 -28.17 33.07 -1.79
C TYR A 593 -27.05 33.37 -2.78
N LEU A 594 -27.20 32.99 -4.05
CA LEU A 594 -26.22 33.28 -5.08
C LEU A 594 -26.16 34.78 -5.42
N ALA A 595 -27.30 35.48 -5.35
CA ALA A 595 -27.31 36.94 -5.50
C ALA A 595 -26.60 37.66 -4.33
N THR A 596 -26.68 37.10 -3.12
CA THR A 596 -26.09 37.65 -1.90
C THR A 596 -24.59 37.34 -1.79
N TYR A 597 -24.14 36.21 -2.34
CA TYR A 597 -22.73 35.78 -2.31
C TYR A 597 -22.18 35.53 -3.73
N PRO A 598 -21.78 36.59 -4.46
CA PRO A 598 -21.36 36.49 -5.86
C PRO A 598 -20.16 35.57 -6.10
N VAL A 599 -19.23 35.49 -5.15
CA VAL A 599 -18.08 34.56 -5.25
C VAL A 599 -18.54 33.10 -5.28
N ILE A 600 -19.65 32.79 -4.61
CA ILE A 600 -20.22 31.45 -4.61
C ILE A 600 -21.02 31.21 -5.89
N ALA A 601 -21.69 32.24 -6.42
CA ALA A 601 -22.30 32.15 -7.74
C ALA A 601 -21.26 31.85 -8.84
N ASP A 602 -20.07 32.47 -8.74
CA ASP A 602 -18.96 32.18 -9.65
C ASP A 602 -18.42 30.76 -9.41
N ALA A 603 -18.28 30.31 -8.16
CA ALA A 603 -17.85 28.94 -7.86
C ALA A 603 -18.85 27.89 -8.40
N VAL A 604 -20.15 28.17 -8.32
CA VAL A 604 -21.20 27.32 -8.89
C VAL A 604 -21.16 27.33 -10.41
N ALA A 605 -21.02 28.50 -11.04
CA ALA A 605 -20.93 28.63 -12.49
C ALA A 605 -19.70 27.92 -13.08
N ASN A 606 -18.62 27.79 -12.29
CA ASN A 606 -17.41 27.06 -12.65
C ASN A 606 -17.42 25.59 -12.20
N GLY A 607 -18.54 25.09 -11.68
CA GLY A 607 -18.72 23.68 -11.31
C GLY A 607 -18.01 23.25 -10.02
N LEU A 608 -17.45 24.19 -9.24
CA LEU A 608 -16.84 23.91 -7.94
C LEU A 608 -17.89 23.48 -6.90
N PHE A 609 -19.13 23.95 -7.08
CA PHE A 609 -20.32 23.51 -6.36
C PHE A 609 -21.44 23.32 -7.39
N ILE A 610 -22.26 22.29 -7.20
CA ILE A 610 -23.43 21.96 -8.03
C ILE A 610 -24.45 23.10 -7.97
N ASN A 611 -24.63 23.71 -6.79
CA ASN A 611 -25.48 24.87 -6.56
C ASN A 611 -25.11 25.58 -5.23
N GLY A 612 -25.73 26.73 -4.98
CA GLY A 612 -25.55 27.52 -3.76
C GLY A 612 -26.00 26.78 -2.51
N LEU A 613 -27.00 25.91 -2.61
CA LEU A 613 -27.45 25.07 -1.49
C LEU A 613 -26.34 24.13 -1.01
N GLU A 614 -25.61 23.48 -1.92
CA GLU A 614 -24.48 22.62 -1.58
C GLU A 614 -23.40 23.39 -0.82
N HIS A 615 -22.99 24.54 -1.33
CA HIS A 615 -22.04 25.40 -0.63
C HIS A 615 -22.58 25.81 0.75
N TYR A 616 -23.86 26.16 0.85
CA TYR A 616 -24.45 26.60 2.11
C TYR A 616 -24.39 25.52 3.20
N ILE A 617 -24.71 24.27 2.83
CA ILE A 617 -24.66 23.13 3.76
C ILE A 617 -23.23 22.83 4.19
N ARG A 618 -22.28 22.83 3.25
CA ARG A 618 -20.87 22.46 3.53
C ARG A 618 -20.11 23.55 4.30
N PHE A 619 -20.35 24.81 3.99
CA PHE A 619 -19.55 25.93 4.51
C PHE A 619 -20.41 27.12 4.98
N GLY A 620 -21.49 27.44 4.27
CA GLY A 620 -22.26 28.65 4.55
C GLY A 620 -22.89 28.68 5.95
N GLN A 621 -23.26 27.53 6.53
CA GLN A 621 -23.81 27.44 7.87
C GLN A 621 -22.78 27.74 8.96
N THR A 622 -21.58 27.17 8.86
CA THR A 622 -20.48 27.40 9.80
C THR A 622 -19.91 28.82 9.66
N GLU A 623 -19.97 29.38 8.46
CA GLU A 623 -19.63 30.77 8.18
C GLU A 623 -20.73 31.77 8.56
N GLY A 624 -21.89 31.31 9.04
CA GLY A 624 -23.00 32.15 9.50
C GLY A 624 -23.72 32.92 8.38
N ARG A 625 -23.72 32.40 7.15
CA ARG A 625 -24.35 33.02 5.98
C ARG A 625 -25.88 32.93 6.02
N GLN A 626 -26.54 33.90 5.41
CA GLN A 626 -28.01 33.94 5.33
C GLN A 626 -28.49 33.16 4.11
N ALA A 627 -29.36 32.19 4.33
CA ALA A 627 -29.88 31.29 3.31
C ALA A 627 -31.22 31.71 2.69
N VAL A 628 -31.89 32.70 3.25
CA VAL A 628 -33.21 33.19 2.80
C VAL A 628 -33.31 34.70 3.03
N ALA A 629 -34.17 35.37 2.25
CA ALA A 629 -34.37 36.82 2.23
C ALA A 629 -35.00 37.41 3.51
#